data_AF-A0A954G992-F1
#
_entry.id   AF-A0A954G992-F1
#
_cell.length_a   1.000
_cell.length_b   1.000
_cell.length_c   1.000
_cell.angle_alpha   90.00
_cell.angle_beta   90.00
_cell.angle_gamma   90.00
#
_symmetry.space_group_name_H-M   'P 1'
#
loop_
_entity.id
_entity.type
_entity.pdbx_description
1 polymer ?
#
loop_
_entity_poly.entity_id
_entity_poly.type
_entity_poly.pdbx_seq_one_letter_code
_entity_poly.pdbx_strand_id
1 'polypeptide(L)'
;MSSSPNPLSRGPRVQSFQPPQGDLTIMAGSGNPILAQAIADELGIRLTPCEAHQFSEGNIFVRILENVRGRDVYIIQGVHYPVNDNFVELLFWIDALKRASAQQITAVIPFFSY
;
A
#
# COMPACT_ATOMS: atom_id res chain seq x y z
N MET A 1 31.26 -8.18 -37.94
CA MET A 1 30.80 -6.99 -37.17
C MET A 1 29.77 -7.47 -36.16
N SER A 2 30.20 -7.74 -34.94
CA SER A 2 29.35 -8.25 -33.84
C SER A 2 29.17 -7.10 -32.86
N SER A 3 27.94 -6.59 -32.72
CA SER A 3 27.59 -5.56 -31.75
C SER A 3 27.28 -6.20 -30.39
N SER A 4 28.00 -5.75 -29.38
CA SER A 4 28.05 -6.17 -27.97
C SER A 4 26.72 -6.16 -27.22
N PRO A 5 26.56 -6.92 -26.11
CA PRO A 5 25.56 -6.60 -25.09
C PRO A 5 26.11 -5.53 -24.14
N ASN A 6 25.31 -4.49 -23.91
CA ASN A 6 25.57 -3.36 -23.03
C ASN A 6 25.43 -3.76 -21.53
N PRO A 7 26.45 -3.59 -20.68
CA PRO A 7 26.41 -3.99 -19.26
C PRO A 7 25.62 -3.04 -18.32
N LEU A 8 24.86 -2.07 -18.82
CA LEU A 8 24.16 -1.05 -18.02
C LEU A 8 22.78 -1.45 -17.43
N SER A 9 22.44 -2.74 -17.30
CA SER A 9 21.08 -3.15 -16.85
C SER A 9 20.91 -3.37 -15.33
N ARG A 10 21.89 -2.99 -14.50
CA ARG A 10 21.87 -3.22 -13.03
C ARG A 10 21.47 -1.99 -12.20
N GLY A 11 20.53 -1.18 -12.69
CA GLY A 11 19.81 -0.21 -11.85
C GLY A 11 18.54 -0.82 -11.26
N PRO A 12 17.95 -0.27 -10.18
CA PRO A 12 16.60 -0.62 -9.76
C PRO A 12 15.69 -0.50 -10.99
N ARG A 13 15.03 -1.59 -11.40
CA ARG A 13 14.04 -1.50 -12.45
C ARG A 13 12.92 -0.64 -11.92
N VAL A 14 12.85 0.62 -12.37
CA VAL A 14 11.64 1.40 -12.27
C VAL A 14 10.61 0.63 -13.07
N GLN A 15 9.74 -0.11 -12.38
CA GLN A 15 8.63 -0.78 -13.03
C GLN A 15 7.78 0.32 -13.67
N SER A 16 7.55 0.23 -14.98
CA SER A 16 6.59 1.09 -15.65
C SER A 16 5.25 0.93 -14.94
N PHE A 17 4.57 2.05 -14.63
CA PHE A 17 3.22 2.01 -14.06
C PHE A 17 2.37 1.05 -14.90
N GLN A 18 1.98 -0.05 -14.27
CA GLN A 18 1.16 -1.05 -14.91
C GLN A 18 -0.27 -0.75 -14.49
N PRO A 19 -1.17 -0.43 -15.43
CA PRO A 19 -2.54 -0.11 -15.06
C PRO A 19 -3.16 -1.30 -14.32
N PRO A 20 -4.12 -1.04 -13.40
CA PRO A 20 -4.80 -2.10 -12.68
C PRO A 20 -5.35 -3.13 -13.66
N GLN A 21 -5.02 -4.39 -13.44
CA GLN A 21 -5.52 -5.53 -14.20
C GLN A 21 -6.61 -6.28 -13.43
N GLY A 22 -6.63 -6.14 -12.10
CA GLY A 22 -7.67 -6.67 -11.22
C GLY A 22 -8.62 -5.59 -10.72
N ASP A 23 -9.60 -6.00 -9.92
CA ASP A 23 -10.55 -5.07 -9.30
C ASP A 23 -9.82 -4.08 -8.38
N LEU A 24 -10.05 -2.78 -8.61
CA LEU A 24 -9.47 -1.70 -7.82
C LEU A 24 -9.97 -1.76 -6.37
N THR A 25 -9.03 -1.78 -5.43
CA THR A 25 -9.32 -1.80 -3.99
C THR A 25 -8.57 -0.65 -3.31
N ILE A 26 -9.28 0.19 -2.55
CA ILE A 26 -8.66 1.22 -1.71
C ILE A 26 -8.84 0.84 -0.25
N MET A 27 -7.76 0.92 0.51
CA MET A 27 -7.70 0.70 1.95
C MET A 27 -7.05 1.90 2.66
N ALA A 28 -7.40 2.08 3.93
CA ALA A 28 -6.86 3.14 4.77
C ALA A 28 -5.96 2.57 5.87
N GLY A 29 -4.74 3.10 5.98
CA GLY A 29 -3.96 3.02 7.22
C GLY A 29 -4.45 4.04 8.24
N SER A 30 -4.01 3.89 9.49
CA SER A 30 -4.42 4.74 10.60
C SER A 30 -4.00 6.20 10.47
N GLY A 31 -2.96 6.49 9.68
CA GLY A 31 -2.43 7.83 9.50
C GLY A 31 -3.34 8.74 8.67
N ASN A 32 -4.08 8.21 7.69
CA ASN A 32 -4.82 9.05 6.73
C ASN A 32 -6.24 8.52 6.38
N PRO A 33 -7.09 8.12 7.35
CA PRO A 33 -8.40 7.55 7.05
C PRO A 33 -9.36 8.52 6.37
N ILE A 34 -9.35 9.80 6.77
CA ILE A 34 -10.21 10.84 6.17
C ILE A 34 -9.85 11.04 4.69
N LEU A 35 -8.55 11.12 4.39
CA LEU A 35 -8.09 11.27 3.01
C LEU A 35 -8.40 10.04 2.17
N ALA A 36 -8.20 8.84 2.73
CA ALA A 36 -8.52 7.59 2.04
C ALA A 36 -10.01 7.52 1.66
N GLN A 37 -10.90 7.93 2.58
CA GLN A 37 -12.33 8.01 2.31
C GLN A 37 -12.63 9.03 1.20
N ALA A 38 -12.06 10.24 1.28
CA ALA A 38 -12.26 11.27 0.26
C ALA A 38 -11.79 10.81 -1.15
N ILE A 39 -10.68 10.08 -1.23
CA ILE A 39 -10.20 9.49 -2.49
C ILE A 39 -11.18 8.44 -3.01
N ALA A 40 -11.70 7.56 -2.12
CA ALA A 40 -12.66 6.53 -2.51
C ALA A 40 -13.98 7.15 -3.01
N ASP A 41 -14.47 8.20 -2.34
CA ASP A 41 -15.67 8.94 -2.71
C ASP A 41 -15.51 9.63 -4.07
N GLU A 42 -14.37 10.28 -4.32
CA GLU A 42 -14.06 10.92 -5.61
C GLU A 42 -13.98 9.91 -6.76
N LEU A 43 -13.48 8.71 -6.49
CA LEU A 43 -13.43 7.62 -7.47
C LEU A 43 -14.75 6.85 -7.60
N GLY A 44 -15.76 7.16 -6.78
CA GLY A 44 -17.05 6.50 -6.79
C GLY A 44 -17.01 5.03 -6.36
N ILE A 45 -16.02 4.65 -5.55
CA ILE A 45 -15.86 3.28 -5.02
C ILE A 45 -15.97 3.24 -3.51
N ARG A 46 -16.28 2.07 -2.96
CA ARG A 46 -16.34 1.89 -1.51
C ARG A 46 -14.93 1.69 -0.94
N LEU A 47 -14.63 2.38 0.16
CA LEU A 47 -13.44 2.09 0.96
C LEU A 47 -13.52 0.66 1.51
N THR A 48 -12.47 -0.13 1.27
CA THR A 48 -12.42 -1.53 1.67
C THR A 48 -12.22 -1.62 3.18
N PRO A 49 -13.04 -2.40 3.90
CA PRO A 49 -13.01 -2.43 5.35
C PRO A 49 -11.73 -3.11 5.82
N CYS A 50 -11.03 -2.43 6.72
CA CYS A 50 -9.79 -2.88 7.32
C CYS A 50 -9.64 -2.27 8.72
N GLU A 51 -8.84 -2.90 9.57
CA GLU A 51 -8.62 -2.46 10.95
C GLU A 51 -7.13 -2.41 11.26
N ALA A 52 -6.70 -1.32 11.90
CA ALA A 52 -5.43 -1.22 12.59
C ALA A 52 -5.70 -1.02 14.08
N HIS A 53 -5.03 -1.79 14.92
CA HIS A 53 -5.12 -1.70 16.38
C HIS A 53 -3.73 -1.57 16.95
N GLN A 54 -3.55 -0.61 17.87
CA GLN A 54 -2.35 -0.50 18.68
C GLN A 54 -2.65 -1.05 20.07
N PHE A 55 -1.86 -2.04 20.50
CA PHE A 55 -1.97 -2.61 21.84
C PHE A 55 -1.29 -1.71 22.87
N SER A 56 -1.64 -1.89 24.15
CA SER A 56 -1.10 -1.10 25.27
C SER A 56 0.43 -1.15 25.39
N GLU A 57 1.04 -2.24 24.94
CA GLU A 57 2.49 -2.43 24.93
C GLU A 57 3.19 -1.82 23.70
N GLY A 58 2.45 -1.17 22.80
CA GLY A 58 2.98 -0.48 21.62
C GLY A 58 3.04 -1.33 20.35
N ASN A 59 2.64 -2.60 20.40
CA ASN A 59 2.54 -3.46 19.22
C ASN A 59 1.40 -3.00 18.32
N ILE A 60 1.60 -3.11 17.00
CA ILE A 60 0.58 -2.80 15.99
C ILE A 60 0.04 -4.11 15.40
N PHE A 61 -1.26 -4.20 15.20
CA PHE A 61 -1.92 -5.28 14.50
C PHE A 61 -2.80 -4.73 13.39
N VAL A 62 -2.74 -5.37 12.23
CA VAL A 62 -3.53 -5.00 11.07
C VAL A 62 -4.36 -6.18 10.58
N ARG A 63 -5.58 -5.91 10.13
CA ARG A 63 -6.51 -6.94 9.65
C ARG A 63 -7.29 -6.44 8.44
N ILE A 64 -7.25 -7.23 7.38
CA ILE A 64 -8.07 -7.04 6.18
C ILE A 64 -9.41 -7.75 6.44
N LEU A 65 -10.54 -7.03 6.31
CA LEU A 65 -11.87 -7.59 6.60
C LEU A 65 -12.59 -8.12 5.36
N GLU A 66 -12.01 -7.95 4.19
CA GLU A 66 -12.54 -8.41 2.91
C GLU A 66 -11.50 -9.19 2.11
N ASN A 67 -11.96 -10.09 1.24
CA ASN A 67 -11.08 -10.82 0.35
C ASN A 67 -10.48 -9.88 -0.72
N VAL A 68 -9.14 -9.80 -0.76
CA VAL A 68 -8.36 -8.99 -1.71
C VAL A 68 -7.51 -9.83 -2.66
N ARG A 69 -7.72 -11.16 -2.71
CA ARG A 69 -6.96 -12.06 -3.57
C ARG A 69 -7.13 -11.66 -5.04
N GLY A 70 -6.01 -11.47 -5.74
CA GLY A 70 -6.01 -11.12 -7.16
C GLY A 70 -6.43 -9.68 -7.46
N ARG A 71 -6.65 -8.84 -6.44
CA ARG A 71 -7.02 -7.43 -6.60
C ARG A 71 -5.80 -6.52 -6.61
N ASP A 72 -5.94 -5.35 -7.22
CA ASP A 72 -4.93 -4.29 -7.16
C ASP A 72 -5.27 -3.36 -6.00
N VAL A 73 -4.44 -3.41 -4.96
CA VAL A 73 -4.71 -2.76 -3.68
C VAL A 73 -3.87 -1.50 -3.53
N TYR A 74 -4.56 -0.40 -3.24
CA TYR A 74 -3.97 0.90 -2.92
C TYR A 74 -4.16 1.15 -1.43
N ILE A 75 -3.07 1.13 -0.66
CA ILE A 75 -3.07 1.43 0.77
C ILE A 75 -2.67 2.90 0.96
N ILE A 76 -3.59 3.70 1.47
CA ILE A 76 -3.35 5.11 1.77
C ILE A 76 -2.85 5.20 3.20
N GLN A 77 -1.57 5.55 3.37
CA GLN A 77 -0.95 5.66 4.68
C GLN A 77 0.11 6.76 4.66
N GLY A 78 -0.03 7.75 5.53
CA GLY A 78 0.97 8.79 5.69
C GLY A 78 2.04 8.38 6.71
N VAL A 79 3.24 8.90 6.52
CA VAL A 79 4.36 8.73 7.45
C VAL A 79 4.61 10.10 8.10
N HIS A 80 3.72 10.48 9.02
CA HIS A 80 3.76 11.68 9.87
C HIS A 80 3.72 11.29 11.35
N TYR A 81 3.75 12.25 12.29
CA TYR A 81 3.76 11.94 13.72
C TYR A 81 2.54 11.10 14.15
N PRO A 82 2.72 9.94 14.84
CA PRO A 82 3.99 9.30 15.22
C PRO A 82 4.68 8.57 14.05
N VAL A 83 5.85 9.07 13.62
CA VAL A 83 6.46 8.73 12.32
C VAL A 83 6.85 7.25 12.22
N ASN A 84 7.55 6.73 13.24
CA ASN A 84 8.00 5.33 13.26
C ASN A 84 6.82 4.37 13.23
N ASP A 85 5.77 4.64 14.02
CA ASP A 85 4.62 3.75 14.17
C ASP A 85 3.82 3.68 12.87
N ASN A 86 3.58 4.82 12.23
CA ASN A 86 2.94 4.91 10.92
C ASN A 86 3.73 4.17 9.82
N PHE A 87 5.07 4.29 9.86
CA PHE A 87 5.95 3.58 8.93
C PHE A 87 5.91 2.06 9.18
N VAL A 88 5.97 1.62 10.43
CA VAL A 88 5.87 0.20 10.79
C VAL A 88 4.49 -0.37 10.45
N GLU A 89 3.42 0.37 10.68
CA GLU A 89 2.07 -0.03 10.27
C GLU A 89 1.97 -0.23 8.76
N LEU A 90 2.55 0.67 7.94
CA LEU A 90 2.60 0.50 6.49
C LEU A 90 3.27 -0.83 6.10
N LEU A 91 4.38 -1.18 6.74
CA LEU A 91 5.06 -2.45 6.49
C LEU A 91 4.18 -3.65 6.85
N PHE A 92 3.41 -3.57 7.93
CA PHE A 92 2.45 -4.61 8.31
C PHE A 92 1.30 -4.72 7.31
N TRP A 93 0.79 -3.60 6.78
CA TRP A 93 -0.19 -3.63 5.70
C TRP A 93 0.35 -4.32 4.45
N ILE A 94 1.58 -3.99 4.03
CA ILE A 94 2.21 -4.61 2.85
C ILE A 94 2.39 -6.13 3.07
N ASP A 95 2.85 -6.55 4.24
CA ASP A 95 3.00 -7.98 4.57
C ASP A 95 1.64 -8.71 4.57
N ALA A 96 0.62 -8.14 5.23
CA ALA A 96 -0.72 -8.71 5.28
C ALA A 96 -1.34 -8.86 3.88
N LEU A 97 -1.24 -7.83 3.04
CA LEU A 97 -1.74 -7.84 1.66
C LEU A 97 -1.02 -8.87 0.78
N LYS A 98 0.30 -8.99 0.96
CA LYS A 98 1.09 -10.01 0.25
C LYS A 98 0.65 -11.42 0.64
N ARG A 99 0.43 -11.69 1.93
CA ARG A 99 -0.09 -13.00 2.40
C ARG A 99 -1.53 -13.26 1.95
N ALA A 100 -2.35 -12.21 1.84
CA ALA A 100 -3.68 -12.28 1.27
C ALA A 100 -3.70 -12.51 -0.27
N SER A 101 -2.53 -12.59 -0.91
CA SER A 101 -2.38 -12.81 -2.35
C SER A 101 -2.99 -11.68 -3.20
N ALA A 102 -2.85 -10.42 -2.76
CA ALA A 102 -3.12 -9.26 -3.61
C ALA A 102 -2.24 -9.33 -4.88
N GLN A 103 -2.79 -8.91 -6.03
CA GLN A 103 -2.10 -8.95 -7.31
C GLN A 103 -1.02 -7.87 -7.38
N GLN A 104 -1.37 -6.65 -7.00
CA GLN A 104 -0.45 -5.53 -6.83
C GLN A 104 -0.75 -4.80 -5.53
N ILE A 105 0.29 -4.26 -4.92
CA ILE A 105 0.19 -3.46 -3.70
C ILE A 105 0.88 -2.12 -3.99
N THR A 106 0.09 -1.05 -4.04
CA THR A 106 0.58 0.32 -4.23
C THR A 106 0.42 1.08 -2.92
N ALA A 107 1.54 1.47 -2.31
CA ALA A 107 1.52 2.37 -1.17
C ALA A 107 1.39 3.81 -1.66
N VAL A 108 0.30 4.47 -1.27
CA VAL A 108 0.13 5.91 -1.49
C VAL A 108 0.47 6.61 -0.19
N ILE A 109 1.59 7.35 -0.20
CA ILE A 109 2.12 8.03 0.98
C ILE A 109 2.02 9.54 0.75
N PRO A 110 0.94 10.20 1.21
CA PRO A 110 0.71 11.63 0.96
C PRO A 110 1.80 12.53 1.55
N PHE A 111 2.39 12.09 2.65
CA PHE A 111 3.48 12.77 3.34
C PHE A 111 4.48 11.76 3.88
N PHE A 112 5.75 11.97 3.57
CA PHE A 112 6.86 11.10 3.96
C PHE A 112 7.87 11.92 4.77
N SER A 113 7.94 11.70 6.09
CA SER A 113 8.74 12.55 7.00
C SER A 113 10.25 12.28 7.03
N TYR A 114 10.71 11.09 6.63
CA TYR A 114 12.14 10.74 6.63
C TYR A 114 12.85 11.27 5.37
#